data_AF-A0A2N8N3I4-F1
#
_entry.id   AF-A0A2N8N3I4-F1
#
_cell.length_a   1.000
_cell.length_b   1.000
_cell.length_c   1.000
_cell.angle_alpha   90.00
_cell.angle_beta   90.00
_cell.angle_gamma   90.00
#
_symmetry.space_group_name_H-M   'P 1'
#
loop_
_entity.id
_entity.type
_entity.pdbx_description
1 polymer ?
#
loop_
_entity_poly.entity_id
_entity_poly.type
_entity_poly.pdbx_seq_one_letter_code
_entity_poly.pdbx_strand_id
1 'polypeptide(L)'
;MAELLSLKEAVARLVRDGDTVALEGFTHLIPVAAGHEIIRQRRTGLTLVRMTPDIVYDQLIGAGCASKLIFSWGGNPGVGSLHRFRDAVQHSWPVPLEIEEHSHAGMANRYVAGASGLPFAVLRGYTGTDLPAQTDTIKPITCPFTGEQLAAVPALNPDVTIVHAQRADRAGNVQIWGITGVQKEAVLAAKRSLITVEEVVDELEPRPGAIVLPSWAVTAVAEVPGGAKPSYAAGYYERDNDAYQAWDAIGRDRESFTRWLDELTGVKA
;
A
#
# COMPACT_ATOMS: atom_id res chain seq x y z
N MET A 1 17.53 0.25 15.24
CA MET A 1 17.74 1.57 14.62
C MET A 1 17.52 1.36 13.14
N ALA A 2 16.75 2.24 12.48
CA ALA A 2 16.45 2.08 11.07
C ALA A 2 17.73 2.13 10.21
N GLU A 3 17.83 1.25 9.22
CA GLU A 3 18.95 1.24 8.28
C GLU A 3 18.69 2.20 7.12
N LEU A 4 19.65 3.06 6.78
CA LEU A 4 19.60 3.85 5.55
C LEU A 4 20.15 2.99 4.40
N LEU A 5 19.31 2.68 3.42
CA LEU A 5 19.63 1.77 2.32
C LEU A 5 19.24 2.40 0.98
N SER A 6 19.86 1.92 -0.11
CA SER A 6 19.29 2.20 -1.44
C SER A 6 17.93 1.50 -1.59
N LEU A 7 17.05 2.04 -2.44
CA LEU A 7 15.74 1.42 -2.71
C LEU A 7 15.86 -0.05 -3.14
N LYS A 8 16.81 -0.33 -4.02
CA LYS A 8 17.09 -1.68 -4.52
C LYS A 8 17.45 -2.64 -3.39
N GLU A 9 18.39 -2.25 -2.52
CA GLU A 9 18.82 -3.07 -1.38
C GLU A 9 17.68 -3.25 -0.37
N ALA A 10 16.93 -2.19 -0.09
CA ALA A 10 15.81 -2.24 0.84
C ALA A 10 14.72 -3.21 0.37
N VAL A 11 14.28 -3.12 -0.89
CA VAL A 11 13.28 -4.06 -1.45
C VAL A 11 13.84 -5.48 -1.50
N ALA A 12 15.12 -5.66 -1.87
CA ALA A 12 15.75 -6.97 -1.93
C ALA A 12 15.81 -7.68 -0.57
N ARG A 13 16.08 -6.93 0.50
CA ARG A 13 16.18 -7.46 1.87
C ARG A 13 14.82 -7.63 2.54
N LEU A 14 13.91 -6.68 2.32
CA LEU A 14 12.68 -6.58 3.09
C LEU A 14 11.51 -7.30 2.43
N VAL A 15 11.36 -7.29 1.11
CA VAL A 15 10.24 -7.94 0.42
C VAL A 15 10.67 -9.33 -0.05
N ARG A 16 9.91 -10.36 0.34
CA ARG A 16 10.13 -11.76 -0.03
C ARG A 16 8.92 -12.29 -0.78
N ASP A 17 9.14 -13.28 -1.63
CA ASP A 17 8.04 -13.98 -2.30
C ASP A 17 7.11 -14.61 -1.27
N GLY A 18 5.81 -14.54 -1.51
CA GLY A 18 4.79 -15.00 -0.56
C GLY A 18 4.49 -14.04 0.61
N ASP A 19 5.19 -12.91 0.75
CA ASP A 19 4.89 -11.95 1.82
C ASP A 19 3.50 -11.32 1.64
N THR A 20 2.87 -10.97 2.78
CA THR A 20 1.79 -9.98 2.82
C THR A 20 2.39 -8.58 2.78
N VAL A 21 2.16 -7.84 1.71
CA VAL A 21 2.81 -6.55 1.44
C VAL A 21 1.77 -5.44 1.33
N ALA A 22 1.90 -4.43 2.21
CA ALA A 22 1.11 -3.21 2.15
C ALA A 22 1.93 -2.05 1.59
N LEU A 23 1.51 -1.47 0.47
CA LEU A 23 1.99 -0.18 -0.03
C LEU A 23 0.87 0.84 0.23
N GLU A 24 1.04 1.71 1.22
CA GLU A 24 -0.02 2.62 1.67
C GLU A 24 0.30 4.10 1.38
N GLY A 25 -0.78 4.87 1.21
CA GLY A 25 -0.85 6.27 0.83
C GLY A 25 -2.30 6.60 0.43
N PHE A 26 -2.67 7.87 0.28
CA PHE A 26 -4.06 8.23 -0.08
C PHE A 26 -4.12 9.39 -1.05
N THR A 27 -4.01 9.10 -2.35
CA THR A 27 -3.76 10.09 -3.44
C THR A 27 -2.43 10.84 -3.31
N HIS A 28 -1.93 10.96 -2.09
CA HIS A 28 -0.73 11.57 -1.57
C HIS A 28 0.22 10.48 -1.06
N LEU A 29 1.53 10.66 -1.30
CA LEU A 29 2.60 9.79 -0.79
C LEU A 29 2.42 8.29 -1.09
N ILE A 30 1.89 7.96 -2.27
CA ILE A 30 1.82 6.57 -2.71
C ILE A 30 3.23 6.11 -3.10
N PRO A 31 3.81 5.02 -2.54
CA PRO A 31 5.21 4.64 -2.79
C PRO A 31 5.41 3.93 -4.15
N VAL A 32 5.14 4.64 -5.24
CA VAL A 32 5.15 4.09 -6.61
C VAL A 32 6.53 3.54 -6.98
N ALA A 33 7.60 4.26 -6.67
CA ALA A 33 8.96 3.82 -6.96
C ALA A 33 9.30 2.46 -6.31
N ALA A 34 8.78 2.20 -5.11
CA ALA A 34 8.97 0.92 -4.44
C ALA A 34 8.17 -0.20 -5.11
N GLY A 35 6.93 0.06 -5.54
CA GLY A 35 6.16 -0.90 -6.34
C GLY A 35 6.85 -1.24 -7.66
N HIS A 36 7.40 -0.25 -8.36
CA HIS A 36 8.23 -0.48 -9.55
C HIS A 36 9.47 -1.33 -9.24
N GLU A 37 10.13 -1.11 -8.11
CA GLU A 37 11.30 -1.92 -7.73
C GLU A 37 10.93 -3.37 -7.39
N ILE A 38 9.78 -3.61 -6.76
CA ILE A 38 9.23 -4.96 -6.55
C ILE A 38 9.05 -5.69 -7.89
N ILE A 39 8.52 -4.99 -8.91
CA ILE A 39 8.37 -5.51 -10.27
C ILE A 39 9.74 -5.84 -10.90
N ARG A 40 10.71 -4.91 -10.82
CA ARG A 40 12.07 -5.14 -11.36
C ARG A 40 12.75 -6.34 -10.73
N GLN A 41 12.53 -6.57 -9.44
CA GLN A 41 13.07 -7.71 -8.71
C GLN A 41 12.24 -8.99 -8.89
N ARG A 42 11.17 -8.94 -9.69
CA ARG A 42 10.31 -10.07 -10.04
C ARG A 42 9.80 -10.82 -8.80
N ARG A 43 9.38 -10.07 -7.78
CA ARG A 43 8.74 -10.68 -6.61
C ARG A 43 7.39 -11.24 -6.99
N THR A 44 7.05 -12.41 -6.47
CA THR A 44 5.83 -13.14 -6.86
C THR A 44 5.11 -13.76 -5.66
N GLY A 45 3.87 -14.18 -5.89
CA GLY A 45 3.05 -14.83 -4.87
C GLY A 45 2.63 -13.92 -3.72
N LEU A 46 2.72 -12.60 -3.88
CA LEU A 46 2.46 -11.64 -2.81
C LEU A 46 0.97 -11.55 -2.49
N THR A 47 0.63 -11.47 -1.20
CA THR A 47 -0.69 -10.96 -0.77
C THR A 47 -0.59 -9.45 -0.68
N LEU A 48 -1.15 -8.76 -1.67
CA LEU A 48 -1.17 -7.31 -1.71
C LEU A 48 -2.27 -6.75 -0.81
N VAL A 49 -1.96 -5.71 -0.06
CA VAL A 49 -2.89 -5.08 0.88
C VAL A 49 -2.94 -3.59 0.64
N ARG A 50 -4.12 -3.06 0.31
CA ARG A 50 -4.31 -1.62 0.23
C ARG A 50 -5.74 -1.21 0.44
N MET A 51 -5.97 -0.14 1.19
CA MET A 51 -7.32 0.40 1.33
C MET A 51 -7.92 0.82 -0.02
N THR A 52 -7.18 1.60 -0.80
CA THR A 52 -7.58 2.14 -2.12
C THR A 52 -6.57 1.81 -3.21
N PRO A 53 -6.45 0.54 -3.67
CA PRO A 53 -5.60 0.18 -4.80
C PRO A 53 -5.80 1.13 -5.99
N ASP A 54 -4.67 1.56 -6.53
CA ASP A 54 -4.56 2.49 -7.66
C ASP A 54 -3.65 1.91 -8.74
N ILE A 55 -3.08 2.78 -9.58
CA ILE A 55 -2.21 2.40 -10.70
C ILE A 55 -1.03 1.52 -10.28
N VAL A 56 -0.39 1.71 -9.11
CA VAL A 56 0.77 0.88 -8.75
C VAL A 56 0.36 -0.55 -8.40
N TYR A 57 -0.86 -0.74 -7.91
CA TYR A 57 -1.42 -2.08 -7.68
C TYR A 57 -1.86 -2.73 -8.98
N ASP A 58 -2.44 -1.96 -9.91
CA ASP A 58 -2.75 -2.43 -11.26
C ASP A 58 -1.48 -2.91 -11.98
N GLN A 59 -0.38 -2.17 -11.82
CA GLN A 59 0.94 -2.53 -12.33
C GLN A 59 1.49 -3.82 -11.70
N LEU A 60 1.49 -3.92 -10.36
CA LEU A 60 1.97 -5.11 -9.65
C LEU A 60 1.17 -6.36 -10.01
N ILE A 61 -0.17 -6.24 -10.11
CA ILE A 61 -1.05 -7.33 -10.51
C ILE A 61 -0.78 -7.72 -11.97
N GLY A 62 -0.73 -6.75 -12.88
CA GLY A 62 -0.45 -6.98 -14.29
C GLY A 62 0.96 -7.55 -14.55
N ALA A 63 1.93 -7.28 -13.68
CA ALA A 63 3.26 -7.87 -13.73
C ALA A 63 3.34 -9.29 -13.14
N GLY A 64 2.23 -9.82 -12.61
CA GLY A 64 2.17 -11.16 -12.02
C GLY A 64 2.76 -11.27 -10.61
N CYS A 65 2.92 -10.15 -9.90
CA CYS A 65 3.49 -10.16 -8.55
C CYS A 65 2.51 -10.70 -7.49
N ALA A 66 1.21 -10.59 -7.73
CA ALA A 66 0.16 -10.81 -6.73
C ALA A 66 -0.54 -12.17 -6.88
N SER A 67 -0.77 -12.86 -5.76
CA SER A 67 -1.65 -14.02 -5.66
C SER A 67 -3.00 -13.67 -5.01
N LYS A 68 -3.02 -12.65 -4.15
CA LYS A 68 -4.22 -12.16 -3.45
C LYS A 68 -4.21 -10.64 -3.32
N LEU A 69 -5.38 -10.01 -3.33
CA LEU A 69 -5.58 -8.59 -3.02
C LEU A 69 -6.60 -8.42 -1.87
N ILE A 70 -6.19 -7.77 -0.79
CA ILE A 70 -7.06 -7.35 0.32
C ILE A 70 -7.29 -5.85 0.22
N PHE A 71 -8.54 -5.41 0.04
CA PHE A 71 -8.83 -4.00 -0.26
C PHE A 71 -10.24 -3.53 0.13
N SER A 72 -10.49 -2.22 -0.02
CA SER A 72 -11.82 -1.64 0.22
C SER A 72 -12.44 -0.87 -0.93
N TRP A 73 -11.63 -0.46 -1.90
CA TRP A 73 -12.08 0.21 -3.13
C TRP A 73 -10.98 0.13 -4.18
N GLY A 74 -11.29 -0.19 -5.44
CA GLY A 74 -10.30 -0.26 -6.52
C GLY A 74 -10.68 0.60 -7.71
N GLY A 75 -9.77 1.48 -8.14
CA GLY A 75 -9.99 2.35 -9.29
C GLY A 75 -8.82 3.31 -9.55
N ASN A 76 -8.83 3.94 -10.73
CA ASN A 76 -7.95 5.06 -11.06
C ASN A 76 -8.72 6.37 -10.80
N PRO A 77 -8.43 7.11 -9.70
CA PRO A 77 -9.21 8.27 -9.30
C PRO A 77 -9.28 9.34 -10.38
N GLY A 78 -10.50 9.63 -10.83
CA GLY A 78 -10.79 10.65 -11.85
C GLY A 78 -10.62 10.17 -13.30
N VAL A 79 -10.32 8.88 -13.54
CA VAL A 79 -10.09 8.34 -14.89
C VAL A 79 -10.98 7.14 -15.18
N GLY A 80 -10.91 6.06 -14.38
CA GLY A 80 -11.63 4.84 -14.72
C GLY A 80 -11.26 3.60 -13.90
N SER A 81 -11.46 2.43 -14.50
CA SER A 81 -11.19 1.13 -13.87
C SER A 81 -9.69 0.78 -13.88
N LEU A 82 -9.28 -0.07 -12.93
CA LEU A 82 -7.99 -0.74 -12.96
C LEU A 82 -8.09 -1.96 -13.89
N HIS A 83 -7.50 -1.85 -15.08
CA HIS A 83 -7.74 -2.79 -16.15
C HIS A 83 -7.00 -4.13 -15.96
N ARG A 84 -5.80 -4.12 -15.40
CA ARG A 84 -5.03 -5.34 -15.10
C ARG A 84 -5.60 -6.07 -13.90
N PHE A 85 -6.05 -5.33 -12.88
CA PHE A 85 -6.82 -5.90 -11.77
C PHE A 85 -8.06 -6.63 -12.28
N ARG A 86 -8.88 -5.96 -13.11
CA ARG A 86 -10.06 -6.60 -13.71
C ARG A 86 -9.71 -7.83 -14.54
N ASP A 87 -8.63 -7.75 -15.33
CA ASP A 87 -8.21 -8.86 -16.20
C ASP A 87 -7.78 -10.09 -15.37
N ALA A 88 -7.10 -9.87 -14.25
CA ALA A 88 -6.75 -10.93 -13.31
C ALA A 88 -7.98 -11.58 -12.67
N VAL A 89 -8.96 -10.79 -12.24
CA VAL A 89 -10.21 -11.31 -11.64
C VAL A 89 -11.08 -12.03 -12.67
N GLN A 90 -11.23 -11.47 -13.88
CA GLN A 90 -12.17 -11.97 -14.88
C GLN A 90 -11.60 -13.10 -15.74
N HIS A 91 -10.28 -13.08 -15.99
CA HIS A 91 -9.63 -13.98 -16.95
C HIS A 91 -8.38 -14.68 -16.38
N SER A 92 -8.07 -14.50 -15.09
CA SER A 92 -6.87 -15.09 -14.47
C SER A 92 -5.56 -14.73 -15.18
N TRP A 93 -5.48 -13.51 -15.72
CA TRP A 93 -4.31 -13.02 -16.44
C TRP A 93 -3.61 -11.88 -15.67
N PRO A 94 -2.26 -11.88 -15.58
CA PRO A 94 -1.35 -12.91 -16.08
C PRO A 94 -1.34 -14.18 -15.22
N VAL A 95 -1.84 -14.09 -13.99
CA VAL A 95 -2.03 -15.19 -13.04
C VAL A 95 -3.39 -15.02 -12.34
N PRO A 96 -3.98 -16.11 -11.78
CA PRO A 96 -5.18 -15.99 -10.95
C PRO A 96 -4.97 -15.08 -9.73
N LEU A 97 -5.97 -14.26 -9.40
CA LEU A 97 -5.95 -13.36 -8.26
C LEU A 97 -7.13 -13.64 -7.33
N GLU A 98 -6.84 -14.03 -6.10
CA GLU A 98 -7.85 -14.05 -5.02
C GLU A 98 -8.15 -12.63 -4.54
N ILE A 99 -9.39 -12.35 -4.16
CA ILE A 99 -9.77 -11.06 -3.59
C ILE A 99 -10.42 -11.23 -2.22
N GLU A 100 -10.15 -10.29 -1.32
CA GLU A 100 -10.82 -10.14 -0.03
C GLU A 100 -11.23 -8.67 0.14
N GLU A 101 -12.53 -8.42 0.17
CA GLU A 101 -13.09 -7.07 0.24
C GLU A 101 -13.57 -6.73 1.64
N HIS A 102 -13.24 -5.53 2.10
CA HIS A 102 -13.74 -4.96 3.36
C HIS A 102 -14.28 -3.56 3.12
N SER A 103 -15.16 -3.07 4.01
CA SER A 103 -15.47 -1.65 4.05
C SER A 103 -14.22 -0.83 4.37
N HIS A 104 -14.16 0.42 3.90
CA HIS A 104 -13.01 1.30 4.15
C HIS A 104 -12.76 1.50 5.65
N ALA A 105 -13.83 1.73 6.43
CA ALA A 105 -13.75 1.81 7.90
C ALA A 105 -13.26 0.51 8.53
N GLY A 106 -13.66 -0.64 7.98
CA GLY A 106 -13.18 -1.94 8.40
C GLY A 106 -11.68 -2.11 8.22
N MET A 107 -11.15 -1.81 7.04
CA MET A 107 -9.70 -1.86 6.78
C MET A 107 -8.91 -0.97 7.73
N ALA A 108 -9.36 0.28 7.94
CA ALA A 108 -8.71 1.20 8.87
C ALA A 108 -8.68 0.63 10.28
N ASN A 109 -9.80 0.07 10.75
CA ASN A 109 -9.88 -0.52 12.08
C ASN A 109 -9.00 -1.78 12.23
N ARG A 110 -8.85 -2.59 11.16
CA ARG A 110 -7.92 -3.73 11.15
C ARG A 110 -6.47 -3.27 11.31
N TYR A 111 -6.05 -2.20 10.65
CA TYR A 111 -4.72 -1.61 10.84
C TYR A 111 -4.53 -1.05 12.24
N VAL A 112 -5.55 -0.35 12.79
CA VAL A 112 -5.50 0.16 14.17
C VAL A 112 -5.31 -0.98 15.17
N ALA A 113 -6.04 -2.09 15.02
CA ALA A 113 -5.85 -3.27 15.87
C ALA A 113 -4.43 -3.86 15.74
N GLY A 114 -3.91 -3.97 14.52
CA GLY A 114 -2.54 -4.45 14.28
C GLY A 114 -1.48 -3.56 14.93
N ALA A 115 -1.58 -2.24 14.72
CA ALA A 115 -0.71 -1.25 15.34
C ALA A 115 -0.80 -1.22 16.88
N SER A 116 -1.94 -1.67 17.44
CA SER A 116 -2.18 -1.75 18.88
C SER A 116 -1.75 -3.10 19.48
N GLY A 117 -1.25 -4.04 18.67
CA GLY A 117 -0.92 -5.40 19.12
C GLY A 117 -2.14 -6.23 19.52
N LEU A 118 -3.34 -5.84 19.07
CA LEU A 118 -4.58 -6.55 19.34
C LEU A 118 -4.86 -7.58 18.24
N PRO A 119 -5.52 -8.70 18.54
CA PRO A 119 -5.80 -9.74 17.54
C PRO A 119 -6.93 -9.38 16.57
N PHE A 120 -7.83 -8.48 16.96
CA PHE A 120 -8.98 -8.07 16.14
C PHE A 120 -9.47 -6.68 16.55
N ALA A 121 -10.25 -6.06 15.67
CA ALA A 121 -10.93 -4.80 15.90
C ALA A 121 -12.45 -5.03 15.94
N VAL A 122 -13.16 -4.18 16.68
CA VAL A 122 -14.63 -4.16 16.70
C VAL A 122 -15.15 -2.84 16.13
N LEU A 123 -16.22 -2.90 15.34
CA LEU A 123 -16.86 -1.72 14.76
C LEU A 123 -18.35 -1.94 14.51
N ARG A 124 -19.09 -0.84 14.55
CA ARG A 124 -20.42 -0.75 13.98
C ARG A 124 -20.30 -0.53 12.48
N GLY A 125 -20.20 -1.61 11.72
CA GLY A 125 -20.04 -1.58 10.27
C GLY A 125 -20.55 -2.87 9.64
N TYR A 126 -20.48 -2.94 8.32
CA TYR A 126 -20.92 -4.08 7.48
C TYR A 126 -22.43 -4.40 7.50
N THR A 127 -23.20 -3.84 8.44
CA THR A 127 -24.66 -3.94 8.45
C THR A 127 -25.24 -3.45 7.13
N GLY A 128 -26.08 -4.28 6.51
CA GLY A 128 -26.71 -3.96 5.22
C GLY A 128 -25.81 -4.15 4.00
N THR A 129 -24.65 -4.78 4.15
CA THR A 129 -23.76 -5.16 3.03
C THR A 129 -23.67 -6.68 2.92
N ASP A 130 -23.36 -7.19 1.72
CA ASP A 130 -23.13 -8.63 1.50
C ASP A 130 -21.71 -9.08 1.88
N LEU A 131 -20.81 -8.14 2.25
CA LEU A 131 -19.41 -8.43 2.57
C LEU A 131 -19.22 -9.54 3.62
N PRO A 132 -20.01 -9.63 4.72
CA PRO A 132 -19.87 -10.73 5.68
C PRO A 132 -20.13 -12.12 5.11
N ALA A 133 -20.88 -12.22 4.00
CA ALA A 133 -21.14 -13.49 3.33
C ALA A 133 -20.03 -13.87 2.32
N GLN A 134 -19.13 -12.94 1.99
CA GLN A 134 -18.05 -13.16 1.00
C GLN A 134 -16.70 -13.50 1.64
N THR A 135 -16.55 -13.37 2.97
CA THR A 135 -15.29 -13.67 3.66
C THR A 135 -15.51 -14.12 5.11
N ASP A 136 -14.68 -15.03 5.58
CA ASP A 136 -14.64 -15.50 6.97
C ASP A 136 -13.96 -14.50 7.93
N THR A 137 -13.42 -13.40 7.41
CA THR A 137 -12.71 -12.35 8.18
C THR A 137 -13.64 -11.26 8.73
N ILE A 138 -14.96 -11.42 8.59
CA ILE A 138 -15.96 -10.55 9.20
C ILE A 138 -16.92 -11.40 10.03
N LYS A 139 -16.92 -11.23 11.35
CA LYS A 139 -17.74 -12.04 12.27
C LYS A 139 -18.58 -11.18 13.19
N PRO A 140 -19.81 -11.60 13.56
CA PRO A 140 -20.57 -10.90 14.58
C PRO A 140 -19.92 -11.09 15.96
N ILE A 141 -20.00 -10.06 16.80
CA ILE A 141 -19.60 -10.12 18.22
C ILE A 141 -20.62 -9.38 19.07
N THR A 142 -20.96 -9.93 20.23
CA THR A 142 -21.86 -9.28 21.19
C THR A 142 -21.04 -8.52 22.23
N CYS A 143 -21.30 -7.21 22.37
CA CYS A 143 -20.70 -6.37 23.39
C CYS A 143 -21.08 -6.89 24.78
N PRO A 144 -20.12 -7.24 25.66
CA PRO A 144 -20.43 -7.80 26.97
C PRO A 144 -20.99 -6.75 27.95
N PHE A 145 -20.85 -5.45 27.65
CA PHE A 145 -21.31 -4.36 28.52
C PHE A 145 -22.72 -3.87 28.18
N THR A 146 -23.10 -3.92 26.89
CA THR A 146 -24.36 -3.35 26.40
C THR A 146 -25.29 -4.37 25.75
N GLY A 147 -24.80 -5.60 25.49
CA GLY A 147 -25.54 -6.63 24.75
C GLY A 147 -25.66 -6.36 23.25
N GLU A 148 -25.06 -5.28 22.75
CA GLU A 148 -25.15 -4.87 21.36
C GLU A 148 -24.39 -5.81 20.41
N GLN A 149 -24.97 -6.13 19.26
CA GLN A 149 -24.30 -6.89 18.22
C GLN A 149 -23.49 -5.95 17.29
N LEU A 150 -22.19 -6.21 17.18
CA LEU A 150 -21.23 -5.47 16.35
C LEU A 150 -20.52 -6.43 15.38
N ALA A 151 -19.68 -5.90 14.50
CA ALA A 151 -18.76 -6.68 13.68
C ALA A 151 -17.37 -6.73 14.31
N ALA A 152 -16.71 -7.87 14.20
CA ALA A 152 -15.31 -8.11 14.52
C ALA A 152 -14.54 -8.46 13.24
N VAL A 153 -13.36 -7.87 13.08
CA VAL A 153 -12.44 -8.09 11.95
C VAL A 153 -11.03 -8.36 12.46
N PRO A 154 -10.28 -9.34 11.91
CA PRO A 154 -8.94 -9.66 12.40
C PRO A 154 -7.98 -8.50 12.13
N ALA A 155 -7.01 -8.32 13.03
CA ALA A 155 -5.95 -7.35 12.84
C ALA A 155 -5.22 -7.60 11.51
N LEU A 156 -4.87 -6.52 10.83
CA LEU A 156 -4.14 -6.56 9.58
C LEU A 156 -2.68 -6.29 9.88
N ASN A 157 -1.87 -7.35 9.87
CA ASN A 157 -0.45 -7.32 10.21
C ASN A 157 0.40 -7.72 8.99
N PRO A 158 0.75 -6.78 8.11
CA PRO A 158 1.58 -7.09 6.95
C PRO A 158 2.94 -7.64 7.35
N ASP A 159 3.49 -8.53 6.52
CA ASP A 159 4.87 -8.96 6.66
C ASP A 159 5.84 -7.81 6.34
N VAL A 160 5.44 -6.93 5.42
CA VAL A 160 6.13 -5.69 5.07
C VAL A 160 5.12 -4.59 4.79
N THR A 161 5.28 -3.43 5.44
CA THR A 161 4.63 -2.19 5.01
C THR A 161 5.65 -1.27 4.35
N ILE A 162 5.27 -0.70 3.21
CA ILE A 162 6.02 0.29 2.48
C ILE A 162 5.18 1.56 2.40
N VAL A 163 5.77 2.70 2.77
CA VAL A 163 5.13 4.01 2.64
C VAL A 163 6.12 5.02 2.07
N HIS A 164 5.60 6.09 1.47
CA HIS A 164 6.41 7.24 1.12
C HIS A 164 6.21 8.36 2.15
N ALA A 165 7.24 9.14 2.40
CA ALA A 165 7.23 10.26 3.32
C ALA A 165 8.09 11.39 2.77
N GLN A 166 8.02 12.56 3.39
CA GLN A 166 8.79 13.68 2.91
C GLN A 166 10.24 13.64 3.41
N ARG A 167 10.46 13.48 4.71
CA ARG A 167 11.81 13.61 5.29
C ARG A 167 12.15 12.45 6.21
N ALA A 168 13.42 12.10 6.25
CA ALA A 168 14.00 11.37 7.36
C ALA A 168 15.24 12.10 7.91
N ASP A 169 15.59 11.85 9.17
CA ASP A 169 16.92 12.21 9.66
C ASP A 169 17.90 11.03 9.56
N ARG A 170 19.18 11.31 9.83
CA ARG A 170 20.24 10.30 9.85
C ARG A 170 20.10 9.26 10.97
N ALA A 171 19.28 9.53 11.98
CA ALA A 171 18.96 8.56 13.03
C ALA A 171 17.82 7.61 12.60
N GLY A 172 17.19 7.86 11.45
CA GLY A 172 16.12 7.04 10.88
C GLY A 172 14.72 7.42 11.38
N ASN A 173 14.56 8.57 12.02
CA ASN A 173 13.23 9.12 12.30
C ASN A 173 12.65 9.67 11.00
N VAL A 174 11.35 9.49 10.79
CA VAL A 174 10.68 9.89 9.54
C VAL A 174 9.59 10.91 9.86
N GLN A 175 9.63 12.06 9.19
CA GLN A 175 8.63 13.11 9.30
C GLN A 175 7.67 13.05 8.10
N ILE A 176 6.37 12.98 8.40
CA ILE A 176 5.28 12.89 7.43
C ILE A 176 4.26 14.00 7.70
N TRP A 177 3.83 14.73 6.68
CA TRP A 177 2.76 15.75 6.83
C TRP A 177 1.80 15.74 5.65
N GLY A 178 0.68 16.46 5.77
CA GLY A 178 -0.37 16.50 4.77
C GLY A 178 -1.42 15.42 5.02
N ILE A 179 -1.90 14.77 3.96
CA ILE A 179 -2.89 13.68 4.09
C ILE A 179 -2.16 12.37 4.34
N THR A 180 -2.07 11.96 5.61
CA THR A 180 -1.31 10.78 6.03
C THR A 180 -2.11 9.48 6.04
N GLY A 181 -3.45 9.57 6.00
CA GLY A 181 -4.32 8.40 6.01
C GLY A 181 -3.99 7.42 7.15
N VAL A 182 -3.81 6.15 6.81
CA VAL A 182 -3.44 5.08 7.76
C VAL A 182 -1.94 4.74 7.75
N GLN A 183 -1.08 5.57 7.14
CA GLN A 183 0.34 5.24 6.96
C GLN A 183 1.05 4.89 8.28
N LYS A 184 0.76 5.65 9.35
CA LYS A 184 1.33 5.39 10.68
C LYS A 184 0.88 4.04 11.22
N GLU A 185 -0.41 3.76 11.20
CA GLU A 185 -0.99 2.49 11.65
C GLU A 185 -0.45 1.32 10.81
N ALA A 186 -0.35 1.47 9.49
CA ALA A 186 0.17 0.43 8.60
C ALA A 186 1.65 0.11 8.88
N VAL A 187 2.48 1.12 9.18
CA VAL A 187 3.89 0.91 9.56
C VAL A 187 3.98 0.19 10.91
N LEU A 188 3.20 0.63 11.90
CA LEU A 188 3.22 0.05 13.25
C LEU A 188 2.64 -1.37 13.30
N ALA A 189 1.73 -1.72 12.40
CA ALA A 189 1.15 -3.06 12.31
C ALA A 189 2.06 -4.09 11.63
N ALA A 190 3.11 -3.64 10.93
CA ALA A 190 3.94 -4.52 10.12
C ALA A 190 5.10 -5.14 10.87
N LYS A 191 5.53 -6.33 10.44
CA LYS A 191 6.75 -6.97 10.96
C LYS A 191 8.02 -6.24 10.51
N ARG A 192 7.99 -5.68 9.29
CA ARG A 192 9.09 -4.93 8.66
C ARG A 192 8.51 -3.70 7.99
N SER A 193 9.26 -2.60 7.98
CA SER A 193 8.84 -1.34 7.37
C SER A 193 9.92 -0.72 6.49
N LEU A 194 9.56 -0.36 5.26
CA LEU A 194 10.38 0.44 4.35
C LEU A 194 9.72 1.80 4.17
N ILE A 195 10.44 2.86 4.49
CA ILE A 195 9.97 4.22 4.22
C ILE A 195 10.85 4.81 3.12
N THR A 196 10.27 5.10 1.96
CA THR A 196 10.94 5.94 0.96
C THR A 196 10.72 7.40 1.31
N VAL A 197 11.75 8.25 1.18
CA VAL A 197 11.66 9.68 1.50
C VAL A 197 12.12 10.56 0.35
N GLU A 198 11.62 11.79 0.28
CA GLU A 198 12.10 12.76 -0.70
C GLU A 198 13.51 13.26 -0.39
N GLU A 199 13.83 13.46 0.90
CA GLU A 199 15.16 13.88 1.33
C GLU A 199 15.54 13.29 2.71
N VAL A 200 16.84 13.05 2.91
CA VAL A 200 17.41 12.79 4.23
C VAL A 200 18.10 14.06 4.74
N VAL A 201 17.64 14.60 5.87
CA VAL A 201 18.14 15.83 6.49
C VAL A 201 18.98 15.55 7.74
N ASP A 202 19.74 16.54 8.18
CA ASP A 202 20.52 16.42 9.42
C ASP A 202 19.64 16.52 10.67
N GLU A 203 18.61 17.37 10.63
CA GLU A 203 17.66 17.58 11.73
C GLU A 203 16.22 17.75 11.20
N LEU A 204 15.26 17.13 11.88
CA LEU A 204 13.83 17.29 11.57
C LEU A 204 13.28 18.55 12.24
N GLU A 205 13.13 19.63 11.47
CA GLU A 205 12.47 20.83 11.96
C GLU A 205 10.98 20.58 12.28
N PRO A 206 10.47 20.96 13.46
CA PRO A 206 9.07 20.78 13.81
C PRO A 206 8.12 21.46 12.82
N ARG A 207 7.12 20.70 12.35
CA ARG A 207 6.12 21.18 11.40
C ARG A 207 4.70 20.96 11.94
N PRO A 208 3.82 21.98 11.90
CA PRO A 208 2.44 21.83 12.36
C PRO A 208 1.71 20.68 11.63
N GLY A 209 1.08 19.80 12.41
CA GLY A 209 0.34 18.65 11.88
C GLY A 209 1.20 17.52 11.31
N ALA A 210 2.53 17.63 11.40
CA ALA A 210 3.40 16.52 11.01
C ALA A 210 3.41 15.42 12.08
N ILE A 211 3.50 14.18 11.62
CA ILE A 211 3.76 12.99 12.43
C ILE A 211 5.25 12.67 12.28
N VAL A 212 5.88 12.27 13.38
CA VAL A 212 7.22 11.68 13.36
C VAL A 212 7.11 10.21 13.72
N LEU A 213 7.45 9.34 12.77
CA LEU A 213 7.66 7.92 13.04
C LEU A 213 9.08 7.78 13.62
N PRO A 214 9.20 7.31 14.87
CA PRO A 214 10.50 7.19 15.49
C PRO A 214 11.29 6.03 14.90
N SER A 215 12.61 6.13 14.88
CA SER A 215 13.50 5.16 14.22
C SER A 215 13.43 3.73 14.75
N TRP A 216 12.87 3.51 15.93
CA TRP A 216 12.63 2.17 16.47
C TRP A 216 11.42 1.48 15.85
N ALA A 217 10.49 2.22 15.25
CA ALA A 217 9.34 1.70 14.52
C ALA A 217 9.65 1.45 13.02
N VAL A 218 10.84 1.86 12.56
CA VAL A 218 11.24 1.82 11.15
C VAL A 218 12.34 0.78 10.95
N THR A 219 12.18 -0.12 9.97
CA THR A 219 13.24 -1.10 9.63
C THR A 219 14.29 -0.48 8.70
N ALA A 220 13.85 0.14 7.60
CA ALA A 220 14.74 0.83 6.69
C ALA A 220 14.13 2.11 6.10
N VAL A 221 15.00 3.06 5.78
CA VAL A 221 14.68 4.27 5.03
C VAL A 221 15.50 4.28 3.73
N ALA A 222 14.87 4.69 2.63
CA ALA A 222 15.55 4.91 1.36
C ALA A 222 15.24 6.31 0.83
N GLU A 223 16.27 7.09 0.51
CA GLU A 223 16.11 8.38 -0.17
C GLU A 223 15.76 8.14 -1.64
N VAL A 224 14.56 8.56 -2.03
CA VAL A 224 13.99 8.37 -3.37
C VAL A 224 13.24 9.66 -3.76
N PRO A 225 13.96 10.70 -4.23
CA PRO A 225 13.32 11.92 -4.71
C PRO A 225 12.34 11.63 -5.86
N GLY A 226 11.12 12.14 -5.77
CA GLY A 226 10.03 11.81 -6.69
C GLY A 226 9.45 10.41 -6.49
N GLY A 227 9.70 9.77 -5.34
CA GLY A 227 9.35 8.39 -5.06
C GLY A 227 7.85 8.09 -5.11
N ALA A 228 7.00 9.13 -4.99
CA ALA A 228 5.56 9.00 -5.12
C ALA A 228 4.99 9.28 -6.52
N LYS A 229 5.76 9.78 -7.48
CA LYS A 229 5.22 10.10 -8.81
C LYS A 229 4.55 8.88 -9.45
N PRO A 230 3.34 9.02 -10.06
CA PRO A 230 2.65 10.28 -10.39
C PRO A 230 1.72 10.83 -9.28
N SER A 231 1.62 10.17 -8.12
CA SER A 231 1.02 10.76 -6.93
C SER A 231 1.82 12.01 -6.50
N TYR A 232 1.21 12.85 -5.66
CA TYR A 232 1.84 14.08 -5.18
C TYR A 232 2.49 13.90 -3.81
N ALA A 233 3.46 14.74 -3.50
CA ALA A 233 4.07 14.88 -2.18
C ALA A 233 3.96 16.35 -1.74
N ALA A 234 3.17 16.61 -0.69
CA ALA A 234 2.83 17.97 -0.28
C ALA A 234 4.09 18.78 0.06
N GLY A 235 4.29 19.89 -0.65
CA GLY A 235 5.47 20.75 -0.49
C GLY A 235 6.67 20.37 -1.37
N TYR A 236 6.58 19.31 -2.18
CA TYR A 236 7.63 18.90 -3.13
C TYR A 236 7.15 18.98 -4.58
N TYR A 237 6.01 18.34 -4.89
CA TYR A 237 5.44 18.35 -6.24
C TYR A 237 3.95 18.05 -6.24
N GLU A 238 3.27 18.51 -7.29
CA GLU A 238 1.85 18.27 -7.53
C GLU A 238 1.59 16.91 -8.18
N ARG A 239 0.30 16.54 -8.25
CA ARG A 239 -0.14 15.28 -8.87
C ARG A 239 -0.02 15.39 -10.38
N ASP A 240 0.59 14.40 -11.00
CA ASP A 240 0.68 14.30 -12.45
C ASP A 240 -0.58 13.65 -13.02
N ASN A 241 -1.60 14.48 -13.28
CA ASN A 241 -2.88 14.00 -13.80
C ASN A 241 -2.77 13.44 -15.23
N ASP A 242 -1.83 13.92 -16.03
CA ASP A 242 -1.62 13.44 -17.41
C ASP A 242 -1.10 12.00 -17.38
N ALA A 243 -0.19 11.67 -16.46
CA ALA A 243 0.25 10.29 -16.25
C ALA A 243 -0.89 9.37 -15.80
N TYR A 244 -1.79 9.84 -14.91
CA TYR A 244 -2.96 9.06 -14.51
C TYR A 244 -3.94 8.83 -15.68
N GLN A 245 -4.15 9.82 -16.56
CA GLN A 245 -4.98 9.67 -17.75
C GLN A 245 -4.34 8.73 -18.77
N ALA A 246 -3.03 8.88 -19.02
CA ALA A 246 -2.28 8.03 -19.94
C ALA A 246 -2.29 6.55 -19.52
N TRP A 247 -2.34 6.27 -18.22
CA TRP A 247 -2.43 4.90 -17.71
C TRP A 247 -3.65 4.13 -18.21
N ASP A 248 -4.78 4.78 -18.49
CA ASP A 248 -5.99 4.09 -18.97
C ASP A 248 -5.73 3.33 -20.27
N ALA A 249 -5.10 3.97 -21.25
CA ALA A 249 -4.76 3.35 -22.52
C ALA A 249 -3.72 2.22 -22.36
N ILE A 250 -2.69 2.46 -21.54
CA ILE A 250 -1.61 1.49 -21.28
C ILE A 250 -2.17 0.25 -20.58
N GLY A 251 -2.89 0.46 -19.48
CA GLY A 251 -3.45 -0.60 -18.65
C GLY A 251 -4.56 -1.37 -19.33
N ARG A 252 -5.25 -0.81 -20.35
CA ARG A 252 -6.35 -1.49 -21.05
C ARG A 252 -5.86 -2.59 -21.99
N ASP A 253 -4.83 -2.33 -22.78
CA ASP A 253 -4.32 -3.23 -23.80
C ASP A 253 -3.15 -4.08 -23.28
N ARG A 254 -3.16 -5.40 -23.50
CA ARG A 254 -2.11 -6.30 -22.96
C ARG A 254 -0.76 -6.07 -23.63
N GLU A 255 -0.74 -5.80 -24.93
CA GLU A 255 0.50 -5.54 -25.66
C GLU A 255 1.16 -4.25 -25.19
N SER A 256 0.38 -3.17 -25.09
CA SER A 256 0.85 -1.86 -24.61
C SER A 256 1.35 -1.93 -23.17
N PHE A 257 0.66 -2.67 -22.30
CA PHE A 257 1.14 -2.92 -20.95
C PHE A 257 2.43 -3.75 -20.91
N THR A 258 2.55 -4.78 -21.76
CA THR A 258 3.75 -5.61 -21.82
C THR A 258 4.95 -4.78 -22.27
N ARG A 259 4.80 -3.90 -23.27
CA ARG A 259 5.84 -2.93 -23.66
C ARG A 259 6.23 -2.01 -22.50
N TRP A 260 5.26 -1.47 -21.79
CA TRP A 260 5.53 -0.64 -20.60
C TRP A 260 6.30 -1.42 -19.52
N LEU A 261 5.96 -2.70 -19.30
CA LEU A 261 6.63 -3.56 -18.34
C LEU A 261 8.08 -3.89 -18.75
N ASP A 262 8.29 -4.16 -20.03
CA ASP A 262 9.61 -4.39 -20.63
C ASP A 262 10.51 -3.16 -20.48
N GLU A 263 9.99 -1.97 -20.78
CA GLU A 263 10.67 -0.70 -20.55
C GLU A 263 11.01 -0.48 -19.07
N LEU A 264 10.06 -0.75 -18.16
CA LEU A 264 10.27 -0.60 -16.72
C LEU A 264 11.36 -1.52 -16.17
N THR A 265 11.41 -2.76 -16.66
CA THR A 265 12.34 -3.80 -16.21
C THR A 265 13.67 -3.77 -16.97
N GLY A 266 13.78 -2.99 -18.04
CA GLY A 266 14.95 -2.93 -18.90
C GLY A 266 15.14 -4.20 -19.76
N VAL A 267 14.12 -5.05 -19.88
CA VAL A 267 14.09 -6.18 -20.81
C VAL A 267 13.67 -5.61 -22.16
N LYS A 268 14.56 -5.59 -23.17
CA LYS A 268 14.13 -5.27 -24.53
C LYS A 268 13.35 -6.46 -25.09
N ALA A 269 12.15 -6.20 -25.60
CA ALA A 269 11.38 -7.15 -26.41
C ALA A 269 12.16 -7.64 -27.62
#